data_AF-A0A8H5TYH6-F1
#
_entry.id   AF-A0A8H5TYH6-F1
#
_cell.length_a   1.000
_cell.length_b   1.000
_cell.length_c   1.000
_cell.angle_alpha   90.00
_cell.angle_beta   90.00
_cell.angle_gamma   90.00
#
_symmetry.space_group_name_H-M   'P 1'
#
loop_
_entity.id
_entity.type
_entity.pdbx_description
1 polymer ?
#
loop_
_entity_poly.entity_id
_entity_poly.type
_entity_poly.pdbx_seq_one_letter_code
_entity_poly.pdbx_strand_id
1 'polypeptide(L)'
;MRFSLFTLVALVSAASAGLVRRVDVNVPAMTNADGQVVAFDTDKVFQPAKKRDLENKKRALAQRKRDVSQRKREISQKKRDASEKQ
;
A
#
# COMPACT_ATOMS: atom_id res chain seq x y z
N MET A 1 -58.08 3.15 -16.77
CA MET A 1 -57.03 3.95 -16.11
C MET A 1 -56.25 4.71 -17.18
N ARG A 2 -56.33 6.03 -17.21
CA ARG A 2 -55.64 6.85 -18.24
C ARG A 2 -54.29 7.28 -17.68
N PHE A 3 -53.24 6.51 -17.96
CA PHE A 3 -51.87 6.92 -17.67
C PHE A 3 -51.54 8.10 -18.59
N SER A 4 -51.43 9.29 -18.00
CA SER A 4 -51.15 10.52 -18.74
C SER A 4 -49.72 10.49 -19.27
N LEU A 5 -49.48 11.01 -20.47
CA LEU A 5 -48.11 11.20 -21.00
C LEU A 5 -47.25 12.01 -20.01
N PHE A 6 -47.87 12.93 -19.26
CA PHE A 6 -47.18 13.71 -18.23
C PHE A 6 -46.57 12.84 -17.12
N THR A 7 -47.26 11.78 -16.70
CA THR A 7 -46.71 10.83 -15.71
C THR A 7 -45.51 10.07 -16.26
N LEU A 8 -45.51 9.74 -17.55
CA LEU A 8 -44.40 9.03 -18.18
C LEU A 8 -43.19 9.95 -18.40
N VAL A 9 -43.41 11.20 -18.82
CA VAL A 9 -42.36 12.21 -18.97
C VAL A 9 -41.72 12.55 -17.61
N ALA A 10 -42.53 12.70 -16.55
CA ALA A 10 -42.01 12.93 -15.20
C ALA A 10 -41.17 11.75 -14.69
N LEU A 11 -41.61 10.52 -14.95
CA LEU A 11 -40.86 9.31 -14.57
C LEU A 11 -39.51 9.19 -15.30
N VAL A 12 -39.50 9.45 -16.60
CA VAL A 12 -38.27 9.42 -17.44
C VAL A 12 -37.31 10.54 -17.04
N SER A 13 -37.83 11.73 -16.69
CA SER A 13 -37.01 12.85 -16.22
C SER A 13 -36.41 12.60 -14.84
N ALA A 14 -37.15 11.94 -13.92
CA ALA A 14 -36.61 11.55 -12.62
C ALA A 14 -35.52 10.47 -12.71
N ALA A 15 -35.64 9.52 -13.64
CA ALA A 15 -34.66 8.45 -13.83
C ALA A 15 -33.30 8.94 -14.38
N SER A 16 -33.29 10.08 -15.09
CA SER A 16 -32.09 10.62 -15.74
C SER A 16 -31.30 11.62 -14.87
N ALA A 17 -31.85 12.07 -13.75
CA ALA A 17 -31.18 13.01 -12.84
C ALA A 17 -30.05 12.39 -11.99
N GLY A 18 -30.00 11.06 -11.86
CA GLY A 18 -29.09 10.38 -10.93
C GLY A 18 -27.74 9.92 -11.51
N LEU A 19 -27.51 10.05 -12.82
CA LEU A 19 -26.35 9.42 -13.47
C LEU A 19 -25.35 10.43 -14.05
N VAL A 20 -25.27 11.64 -13.50
CA VAL A 20 -24.19 12.57 -13.84
C VAL A 20 -22.97 12.20 -13.01
N ARG A 21 -22.15 11.30 -13.54
CA ARG A 21 -20.82 11.03 -13.03
C ARG A 21 -19.99 12.31 -13.24
N ARG A 22 -19.83 13.11 -12.19
CA ARG A 22 -19.02 14.33 -12.19
C ARG A 22 -17.60 13.96 -12.62
N VAL A 23 -17.24 14.29 -13.85
CA VAL A 23 -15.87 14.15 -14.35
C VAL A 23 -15.12 15.37 -13.82
N ASP A 24 -14.26 15.13 -12.84
CA ASP A 24 -13.36 16.17 -12.34
C ASP A 24 -12.36 16.49 -13.46
N VAL A 25 -12.44 17.68 -14.05
CA VAL A 25 -11.68 18.03 -15.26
C VAL A 25 -10.23 18.41 -14.98
N ASN A 26 -9.81 18.37 -13.71
CA ASN A 26 -8.49 18.80 -13.26
C ASN A 26 -7.83 17.83 -12.26
N VAL A 27 -8.09 16.52 -12.40
CA VAL A 27 -7.35 15.48 -11.68
C VAL A 27 -6.21 14.94 -12.54
N PRO A 28 -5.03 14.64 -11.95
CA PRO A 28 -3.97 13.94 -12.66
C PRO A 28 -4.50 12.60 -13.21
N ALA A 29 -4.37 12.41 -14.52
CA ALA A 29 -4.81 11.20 -15.20
C ALA A 29 -3.68 10.64 -16.08
N MET A 30 -3.68 9.32 -16.29
CA MET A 30 -2.77 8.64 -17.22
C MET A 30 -3.57 7.84 -18.25
N THR A 31 -2.95 7.52 -19.37
CA THR A 31 -3.56 6.70 -20.42
C THR A 31 -3.10 5.25 -20.28
N ASN A 32 -4.04 4.31 -20.22
CA ASN A 32 -3.74 2.88 -20.22
C ASN A 32 -3.28 2.40 -21.61
N ALA A 33 -2.78 1.16 -21.68
CA ALA A 33 -2.37 0.52 -22.94
C ALA A 33 -3.51 0.51 -24.00
N ASP A 34 -4.76 0.48 -23.55
CA ASP A 34 -5.96 0.51 -24.40
C ASP A 34 -6.40 1.93 -24.80
N GLY A 35 -5.60 2.97 -24.51
CA GLY A 35 -5.92 4.35 -24.85
C GLY A 35 -6.95 5.03 -23.93
N GLN A 36 -7.37 4.38 -22.85
CA GLN A 36 -8.35 4.91 -21.90
C GLN A 36 -7.71 5.83 -20.86
N VAL A 37 -8.33 6.98 -20.59
CA VAL A 37 -7.93 7.90 -19.51
C VAL A 37 -8.39 7.33 -18.17
N VAL A 38 -7.44 7.00 -17.31
CA VAL A 38 -7.67 6.55 -15.93
C VAL A 38 -7.05 7.51 -14.93
N ALA A 39 -7.69 7.61 -13.75
CA ALA A 39 -7.19 8.43 -12.66
C ALA A 39 -5.82 7.92 -12.19
N PHE A 40 -4.92 8.85 -11.86
CA PHE A 40 -3.60 8.53 -11.33
C PHE A 40 -3.72 7.97 -9.91
N ASP A 41 -3.37 6.69 -9.74
CA ASP A 41 -3.38 6.00 -8.45
C ASP A 41 -2.04 6.19 -7.74
N THR A 42 -1.97 7.18 -6.85
CA THR A 42 -0.76 7.52 -6.07
C THR A 42 -0.27 6.37 -5.20
N ASP A 43 -1.17 5.49 -4.76
CA ASP A 43 -0.86 4.41 -3.82
C ASP A 43 -0.10 3.27 -4.50
N LYS A 44 -0.24 3.14 -5.82
CA LYS A 44 0.49 2.14 -6.61
C LYS A 44 1.89 2.60 -7.04
N VAL A 45 2.12 3.90 -7.13
CA VAL A 45 3.36 4.45 -7.72
C VAL A 45 4.46 4.68 -6.69
N PHE A 46 4.13 5.14 -5.48
CA PHE A 46 5.15 5.48 -4.49
C PHE A 46 4.69 5.25 -3.05
N GLN A 47 5.25 4.22 -2.39
CA GLN A 47 4.98 3.92 -0.98
C GLN A 47 6.22 4.17 -0.11
N PRO A 48 6.46 5.42 0.34
CA PRO A 48 7.64 5.76 1.14
C PRO A 48 7.65 5.05 2.50
N ALA A 49 6.49 4.79 3.08
CA ALA A 49 6.34 4.07 4.35
C ALA A 49 6.86 2.63 4.25
N LYS A 50 6.48 1.89 3.19
CA LYS A 50 6.95 0.51 2.96
C LYS A 50 8.47 0.42 2.81
N LYS A 51 9.11 1.43 2.20
CA LYS A 51 10.58 1.49 2.07
C LYS A 51 11.25 1.69 3.43
N ARG A 52 10.75 2.61 4.27
CA ARG A 52 11.29 2.87 5.62
C ARG A 52 11.17 1.65 6.53
N ASP A 53 10.05 0.94 6.48
CA ASP A 53 9.84 -0.27 7.30
C ASP A 53 10.81 -1.40 6.92
N LEU A 54 11.07 -1.57 5.62
CA LEU A 54 12.04 -2.55 5.14
C LEU A 54 13.46 -2.21 5.62
N GLU A 55 13.83 -0.94 5.59
CA GLU A 55 15.14 -0.49 6.05
C GLU A 55 15.33 -0.70 7.57
N ASN A 56 14.30 -0.38 8.36
CA ASN A 56 14.30 -0.62 9.80
C ASN A 56 14.46 -2.11 10.13
N LYS A 57 13.75 -3.00 9.42
CA LYS A 57 13.90 -4.45 9.56
C LYS A 57 15.32 -4.92 9.23
N LYS A 58 15.95 -4.38 8.19
CA LYS A 58 17.34 -4.70 7.83
C LYS A 58 18.31 -4.29 8.93
N ARG A 59 18.17 -3.08 9.49
CA ARG A 59 19.02 -2.60 10.61
C ARG A 59 18.88 -3.48 11.86
N ALA A 60 17.64 -3.82 12.24
CA ALA A 60 17.38 -4.68 13.39
C ALA A 60 17.99 -6.08 13.22
N LEU A 61 17.91 -6.66 12.02
CA LEU A 61 18.50 -7.96 11.71
C LEU A 61 20.02 -7.92 11.75
N ALA A 62 20.65 -6.86 11.25
CA ALA A 62 22.10 -6.66 11.34
C ALA A 62 22.58 -6.52 12.79
N GLN A 63 21.79 -5.90 13.67
CA GLN A 63 22.10 -5.79 15.09
C GLN A 63 22.02 -7.16 15.77
N ARG A 64 20.94 -7.92 15.57
CA ARG A 64 20.80 -9.29 16.10
C ARG A 64 21.96 -10.20 15.68
N LYS A 65 22.44 -10.10 14.43
CA LYS A 65 23.59 -10.87 13.97
C LYS A 65 24.87 -10.56 14.73
N ARG A 66 25.11 -9.28 15.07
CA ARG A 66 26.27 -8.86 15.88
C ARG A 66 26.17 -9.42 17.30
N ASP A 67 25.01 -9.31 17.93
CA ASP A 67 24.80 -9.79 19.29
C ASP A 67 25.01 -11.32 19.40
N VAL A 68 24.50 -12.07 18.43
CA VAL A 68 24.71 -13.53 18.36
C VAL A 68 26.20 -13.86 18.17
N SER A 69 26.92 -13.10 17.36
CA SER A 69 28.36 -13.29 17.16
C SER A 69 29.15 -13.04 18.45
N GLN A 70 28.81 -11.96 19.18
CA GLN A 70 29.43 -11.65 20.47
C GLN A 70 29.18 -12.75 21.50
N ARG A 71 27.93 -13.19 21.67
CA ARG A 71 27.58 -14.31 22.57
C ARG A 71 28.34 -15.59 22.23
N LYS A 72 28.53 -15.91 20.94
CA LYS A 72 29.34 -17.07 20.53
C LYS A 72 30.80 -16.93 20.97
N ARG A 73 31.38 -15.74 20.86
CA ARG A 73 32.76 -15.47 21.31
C ARG A 73 32.88 -15.60 22.82
N GLU A 74 31.95 -15.03 23.58
CA GLU A 74 31.92 -15.14 25.04
C GLU A 74 31.79 -16.59 25.51
N ILE A 75 30.91 -17.38 24.88
CA ILE A 75 30.76 -18.81 25.19
C ILE A 75 32.07 -19.56 24.88
N SER A 76 32.72 -19.25 23.75
CA SER A 76 34.00 -19.86 23.38
C SER A 76 35.13 -19.50 24.36
N GLN A 77 35.15 -18.27 24.87
CA GLN A 77 36.11 -17.85 25.90
C GLN A 77 35.85 -18.57 27.22
N LYS A 78 34.60 -18.56 27.71
CA LYS A 78 34.24 -19.28 28.95
C LYS A 78 34.60 -20.76 28.91
N LYS A 79 34.46 -21.43 27.75
CA LYS A 79 34.88 -22.83 27.59
C LYS A 79 36.39 -23.02 27.70
N ARG A 80 37.18 -22.09 27.15
CA ARG A 80 38.65 -22.11 27.29
C ARG A 80 39.06 -21.86 28.73
N ASP A 81 38.50 -20.85 29.37
CA ASP A 81 38.81 -20.52 30.77
C ASP A 81 38.43 -21.66 31.72
N ALA A 82 37.35 -22.38 31.46
CA ALA A 82 36.95 -23.56 32.23
C ALA A 82 37.89 -24.75 32.00
N SER A 83 38.42 -24.91 30.79
CA SER A 83 39.38 -25.95 30.43
C SER A 83 40.78 -25.70 31.02
N GLU A 84 41.18 -24.44 31.22
CA GLU A 84 42.49 -24.10 31.82
C GLU A 84 42.48 -24.21 33.36
N LYS A 85 41.29 -24.24 33.98
CA LYS A 85 41.12 -24.32 35.43
C LYS A 85 40.92 -25.74 35.96
N GLN A 86 40.87 -26.75 35.09
CA GLN A 86 40.87 -28.18 35.44
C GLN A 86 42.27 -28.75 35.31
#